data_AF-A0A9W4RZP9-F1
#
_entry.id   AF-A0A9W4RZP9-F1
#
_cell.length_a   1.000
_cell.length_b   1.000
_cell.length_c   1.000
_cell.angle_alpha   90.00
_cell.angle_beta   90.00
_cell.angle_gamma   90.00
#
_symmetry.space_group_name_H-M   'P 1'
#
loop_
_entity.id
_entity.type
_entity.pdbx_description
1 polymer ?
#
loop_
_entity_poly.entity_id
_entity_poly.type
_entity_poly.pdbx_seq_one_letter_code
_entity_poly.pdbx_strand_id
1 'polypeptide(L)'
;MLASPATIGTVVEALKRHRVPKIVVDPVMIATSGAELLPRDAVAELLEGLLKITTVLTPNIPEAKLLLQDAGFEGAEVASVADLEEMARKVKGLGPEWVLVKGGHAPFKADFTVAKTEEEKEVVVDVLYGEGGFVRIESPYQASKDTHGTGCSLASAIASGLAKGLSVPEAARAGVRYIEAAIRTAPGYGKGHGPLNHFHSIQTLPFAPGRFIEYMLARPDVKDVWSEFVYHPFVMAMGDGTLPLESFKKYLIQDYLYLVHFARANSLASYKAKNIADISAGASIVSHIAREMSLHIDYCKGFGITVPEIEATEEHQACTAYTRYVLDVGQSEDWIALQMALAPCLLGYGAVAKQLHGDVKTKRDDNTYWKWIENYVADDYVQAVKTGSELIERHAVLQSPSSIERLIKIFIHGTKMEIGFWEMFPYR
;
A
#
# COMPACT_ATOMS: atom_id res chain seq x y z
N MET A 1 2.87 28.02 -19.79
CA MET A 1 4.07 28.48 -20.49
C MET A 1 4.01 29.99 -20.58
N LEU A 2 5.06 30.70 -20.20
CA LEU A 2 5.13 32.16 -20.30
C LEU A 2 5.55 32.56 -21.72
N ALA A 3 4.65 32.40 -22.68
CA ALA A 3 4.99 32.37 -24.11
C ALA A 3 5.23 33.74 -24.79
N SER A 4 5.02 34.85 -24.09
CA SER A 4 5.18 36.20 -24.67
C SER A 4 5.48 37.26 -23.59
N PRO A 5 6.08 38.40 -23.95
CA PRO A 5 6.28 39.51 -23.03
C PRO A 5 4.97 39.98 -22.37
N ALA A 6 3.89 40.06 -23.14
CA ALA A 6 2.57 40.47 -22.64
C ALA A 6 2.02 39.50 -21.57
N THR A 7 2.24 38.20 -21.75
CA THR A 7 1.87 37.18 -20.76
C THR A 7 2.69 37.34 -19.48
N ILE A 8 4.00 37.55 -19.60
CA ILE A 8 4.91 37.76 -18.46
C ILE A 8 4.49 39.00 -17.67
N GLY A 9 4.31 40.14 -18.34
CA GLY A 9 3.89 41.39 -17.70
C GLY A 9 2.56 41.24 -16.96
N THR A 10 1.57 40.59 -17.58
CA THR A 10 0.28 40.31 -16.93
C THR A 10 0.43 39.47 -15.66
N VAL A 11 1.27 38.43 -15.69
CA VAL A 11 1.54 37.57 -14.53
C VAL A 11 2.27 38.35 -13.43
N VAL A 12 3.30 39.12 -13.78
CA VAL A 12 4.04 39.96 -12.82
C VAL A 12 3.11 40.94 -12.11
N GLU A 13 2.25 41.62 -12.85
CA GLU A 13 1.28 42.56 -12.26
C GLU A 13 0.25 41.86 -11.37
N ALA A 14 -0.22 40.67 -11.76
CA ALA A 14 -1.10 39.87 -10.90
C ALA A 14 -0.40 39.43 -9.60
N LEU A 15 0.84 38.93 -9.69
CA LEU A 15 1.62 38.49 -8.53
C LEU A 15 1.86 39.63 -7.53
N LYS A 16 2.22 40.82 -8.03
CA LYS A 16 2.37 42.03 -7.20
C LYS A 16 1.05 42.48 -6.59
N ARG A 17 -0.02 42.55 -7.38
CA ARG A 17 -1.36 42.94 -6.93
C ARG A 17 -1.86 42.06 -5.79
N HIS A 18 -1.65 40.74 -5.90
CA HIS A 18 -2.07 39.77 -4.90
C HIS A 18 -1.04 39.53 -3.78
N ARG A 19 0.13 40.18 -3.84
CA ARG A 19 1.22 40.05 -2.85
C ARG A 19 1.58 38.59 -2.58
N VAL A 20 1.72 37.80 -3.65
CA VAL A 20 2.06 36.38 -3.53
C VAL A 20 3.42 36.25 -2.84
N PRO A 21 3.53 35.57 -1.69
CA PRO A 21 4.72 35.66 -0.84
C PRO A 21 5.89 34.80 -1.31
N LYS A 22 5.61 33.76 -2.11
CA LYS A 22 6.60 32.79 -2.61
C LYS A 22 6.33 32.49 -4.07
N ILE A 23 7.32 32.72 -4.92
CA ILE A 23 7.20 32.59 -6.38
C ILE A 23 8.29 31.63 -6.86
N VAL A 24 7.88 30.52 -7.49
CA VAL A 24 8.79 29.55 -8.12
C VAL A 24 8.63 29.66 -9.63
N VAL A 25 9.76 29.82 -10.33
CA VAL A 25 9.78 29.98 -11.79
C VAL A 25 10.61 28.86 -12.41
N ASP A 26 9.96 28.06 -13.26
CA ASP A 26 10.62 27.21 -14.24
C ASP A 26 10.65 27.96 -15.57
N PRO A 27 11.83 28.38 -16.07
CA PRO A 27 11.88 29.36 -17.15
C PRO A 27 11.49 28.78 -18.52
N VAL A 28 11.46 27.45 -18.69
CA VAL A 28 11.05 26.70 -19.91
C VAL A 28 11.40 27.47 -21.19
N MET A 29 12.70 27.62 -21.46
CA MET A 29 13.19 28.43 -22.59
C MET A 29 13.68 27.58 -23.75
N ILE A 30 14.04 26.32 -23.49
CA ILE A 30 14.60 25.40 -24.47
C ILE A 30 13.85 24.09 -24.37
N ALA A 31 13.30 23.62 -25.49
CA ALA A 31 12.65 22.32 -25.55
C ALA A 31 13.68 21.19 -25.32
N THR A 32 13.23 20.01 -24.90
CA THR A 32 14.09 18.82 -24.84
C THR A 32 14.74 18.48 -26.19
N SER A 33 14.15 18.94 -27.31
CA SER A 33 14.69 18.83 -28.67
C SER A 33 15.72 19.92 -29.04
N GLY A 34 16.02 20.86 -28.13
CA GLY A 34 16.97 21.96 -28.35
C GLY A 34 16.37 23.21 -29.02
N ALA A 35 15.07 23.22 -29.32
CA ALA A 35 14.42 24.40 -29.92
C ALA A 35 14.24 25.51 -28.87
N GLU A 36 14.64 26.74 -29.22
CA GLU A 36 14.31 27.93 -28.42
C GLU A 36 12.79 28.13 -28.42
N LEU A 37 12.20 28.20 -27.22
CA LEU A 37 10.77 28.33 -26.99
C LEU A 37 10.36 29.76 -26.66
N LEU A 38 11.32 30.62 -26.30
CA LEU A 38 11.08 32.00 -25.88
C LEU A 38 11.79 32.98 -26.82
N PRO A 39 11.04 33.93 -27.44
CA PRO A 39 11.62 35.05 -28.16
C PRO A 39 12.54 35.91 -27.27
N ARG A 40 13.60 36.50 -27.84
CA ARG A 40 14.60 37.28 -27.07
C ARG A 40 14.00 38.48 -26.32
N ASP A 41 12.99 39.14 -26.88
CA ASP A 41 12.24 40.22 -26.24
C ASP A 41 11.45 39.73 -25.01
N ALA A 42 10.98 38.48 -25.01
CA ALA A 42 10.35 37.86 -23.83
C ALA A 42 11.36 37.54 -22.73
N VAL A 43 12.60 37.23 -23.08
CA VAL A 43 13.68 37.01 -22.10
C VAL A 43 14.04 38.31 -21.38
N ALA A 44 14.09 39.45 -22.10
CA ALA A 44 14.32 40.75 -21.45
C ALA A 44 13.26 41.08 -20.39
N GLU A 45 11.97 40.89 -20.69
CA GLU A 45 10.87 41.09 -19.74
C GLU A 45 10.92 40.11 -18.55
N LEU A 46 11.33 38.86 -18.80
CA LEU A 46 11.57 37.86 -17.76
C LEU A 46 12.66 38.34 -16.79
N LEU A 47 13.79 38.82 -17.31
CA LEU A 47 14.94 39.31 -16.55
C LEU A 47 14.59 40.57 -15.74
N GLU A 48 13.99 41.57 -16.37
CA GLU A 48 13.77 42.88 -15.73
C GLU A 48 12.59 42.91 -14.76
N GLY A 49 11.57 42.07 -15.01
CA GLY A 49 10.33 42.02 -14.24
C GLY A 49 10.22 40.81 -13.31
N LEU A 50 10.11 39.60 -13.88
CA LEU A 50 9.73 38.39 -13.13
C LEU A 50 10.85 37.86 -12.23
N LEU A 51 12.10 37.85 -12.70
CA LEU A 51 13.22 37.30 -11.90
C LEU A 51 13.44 38.07 -10.59
N LYS A 52 13.25 39.40 -10.58
CA LYS A 52 13.46 40.24 -9.40
C LYS A 52 12.47 39.98 -8.26
N ILE A 53 11.32 39.36 -8.56
CA ILE A 53 10.32 38.98 -7.56
C ILE A 53 10.29 37.46 -7.35
N THR A 54 11.21 36.71 -7.97
CA THR A 54 11.24 35.25 -7.91
C THR A 54 11.94 34.77 -6.64
N THR A 55 11.27 33.92 -5.86
CA THR A 55 11.87 33.25 -4.70
C THR A 55 12.82 32.14 -5.14
N VAL A 56 12.40 31.28 -6.07
CA VAL A 56 13.24 30.17 -6.57
C VAL A 56 13.15 30.09 -8.09
N LEU A 57 14.29 30.21 -8.76
CA LEU A 57 14.43 29.95 -10.20
C LEU A 57 15.03 28.55 -10.40
N THR A 58 14.48 27.75 -11.33
CA THR A 58 14.94 26.35 -11.54
C THR A 58 15.44 26.08 -12.97
N PRO A 59 16.49 26.77 -13.48
CA PRO A 59 16.94 26.58 -14.86
C PRO A 59 17.73 25.27 -15.02
N ASN A 60 17.66 24.64 -16.18
CA ASN A 60 18.65 23.61 -16.57
C ASN A 60 19.94 24.30 -17.03
N ILE A 61 21.01 23.52 -17.27
CA ILE A 61 22.30 24.07 -17.74
C ILE A 61 22.14 24.88 -19.03
N PRO A 62 21.50 24.38 -20.12
CA PRO A 62 21.24 25.18 -21.31
C PRO A 62 20.47 26.50 -21.05
N GLU A 63 19.44 26.47 -20.22
CA GLU A 63 18.64 27.64 -19.84
C GLU A 63 19.47 28.64 -19.04
N ALA A 64 20.27 28.17 -18.08
CA ALA A 64 21.17 29.01 -17.30
C ALA A 64 22.23 29.69 -18.19
N LYS A 65 22.80 28.97 -19.17
CA LYS A 65 23.70 29.54 -20.17
C LYS A 65 23.02 30.65 -20.97
N LEU A 66 21.79 30.43 -21.45
CA LEU A 66 21.05 31.43 -22.22
C LEU A 66 20.75 32.69 -21.39
N LEU A 67 20.30 32.53 -20.13
CA LEU A 67 20.07 33.67 -19.22
C LEU A 67 21.34 34.50 -18.98
N LEU A 68 22.49 33.83 -18.85
CA LEU A 68 23.78 34.51 -18.66
C LEU A 68 24.26 35.22 -19.93
N GLN A 69 24.09 34.59 -21.10
CA GLN A 69 24.43 35.21 -22.39
C GLN A 69 23.61 36.48 -22.66
N ASP A 70 22.29 36.42 -22.41
CA ASP A 70 21.42 37.59 -22.59
C ASP A 70 21.71 38.70 -21.57
N ALA A 71 22.26 38.35 -20.41
CA ALA A 71 22.77 39.31 -19.42
C ALA A 71 24.20 39.81 -19.70
N GLY A 72 24.80 39.44 -20.84
CA GLY A 72 26.11 39.92 -21.29
C GLY A 72 27.32 39.16 -20.71
N PHE A 73 27.12 37.98 -20.12
CA PHE A 73 28.21 37.11 -19.66
C PHE A 73 28.67 36.16 -20.76
N GLU A 74 29.98 36.08 -21.00
CA GLU A 74 30.57 35.11 -21.92
C GLU A 74 31.00 33.80 -21.20
N GLY A 75 30.95 32.66 -21.91
CA GLY A 75 31.71 31.46 -21.56
C GLY A 75 31.27 30.64 -20.34
N ALA A 76 29.96 30.41 -20.15
CA ALA A 76 29.44 29.62 -19.02
C ALA A 76 29.49 28.09 -19.26
N GLU A 77 30.64 27.55 -19.67
CA GLU A 77 30.81 26.09 -19.83
C GLU A 77 30.90 25.37 -18.47
N VAL A 78 30.38 24.15 -18.40
CA VAL A 78 30.36 23.32 -17.18
C VAL A 78 31.22 22.09 -17.43
N ALA A 79 32.38 22.00 -16.77
CA ALA A 79 33.27 20.84 -16.81
C ALA A 79 33.31 20.08 -15.47
N SER A 80 32.80 20.70 -14.41
CA SER A 80 32.76 20.15 -13.05
C SER A 80 31.56 20.69 -12.25
N VAL A 81 31.28 20.07 -11.11
CA VAL A 81 30.29 20.59 -10.15
C VAL A 81 30.66 22.00 -9.65
N ALA A 82 31.95 22.33 -9.56
CA ALA A 82 32.40 23.68 -9.17
C ALA A 82 31.99 24.73 -10.22
N ASP A 83 32.02 24.39 -11.52
CA ASP A 83 31.53 25.29 -12.57
C ASP A 83 30.01 25.45 -12.51
N LEU A 84 29.29 24.40 -12.10
CA LEU A 84 27.85 24.45 -11.87
C LEU A 84 27.49 25.38 -10.69
N GLU A 85 28.29 25.38 -9.62
CA GLU A 85 28.20 26.33 -8.51
C GLU A 85 28.47 27.77 -8.95
N GLU A 86 29.50 27.98 -9.77
CA GLU A 86 29.79 29.28 -10.37
C GLU A 86 28.61 29.79 -11.21
N MET A 87 28.05 28.92 -12.05
CA MET A 87 26.87 29.21 -12.86
C MET A 87 25.67 29.60 -11.99
N ALA A 88 25.36 28.82 -10.94
CA ALA A 88 24.26 29.12 -10.03
C ALA A 88 24.41 30.50 -9.36
N ARG A 89 25.65 30.85 -8.95
CA ARG A 89 25.95 32.14 -8.34
C ARG A 89 25.82 33.31 -9.31
N LYS A 90 26.29 33.16 -10.55
CA LYS A 90 26.09 34.18 -11.60
C LYS A 90 24.60 34.38 -11.91
N VAL A 91 23.84 33.30 -12.07
CA VAL A 91 22.40 33.37 -12.36
C VAL A 91 21.62 34.02 -11.20
N LYS A 92 21.99 33.74 -9.94
CA LYS A 92 21.40 34.44 -8.78
C LYS A 92 21.62 35.95 -8.85
N GLY A 93 22.76 36.38 -9.38
CA GLY A 93 23.08 37.79 -9.60
C GLY A 93 22.10 38.54 -10.52
N LEU A 94 21.27 37.82 -11.29
CA LEU A 94 20.27 38.39 -12.18
C LEU A 94 18.98 38.85 -11.46
N GLY A 95 18.79 38.51 -10.19
CA GLY A 95 17.64 38.97 -9.40
C GLY A 95 16.94 37.96 -8.48
N PRO A 96 16.85 36.65 -8.77
CA PRO A 96 16.07 35.74 -7.92
C PRO A 96 16.72 35.56 -6.53
N GLU A 97 15.90 35.30 -5.51
CA GLU A 97 16.39 35.07 -4.15
C GLU A 97 17.25 33.79 -4.07
N TRP A 98 16.77 32.73 -4.74
CA TRP A 98 17.43 31.43 -4.85
C TRP A 98 17.43 30.91 -6.29
N VAL A 99 18.47 30.16 -6.65
CA VAL A 99 18.59 29.48 -7.94
C VAL A 99 18.95 28.01 -7.72
N LEU A 100 18.18 27.10 -8.32
CA LEU A 100 18.47 25.68 -8.40
C LEU A 100 18.85 25.32 -9.85
N VAL A 101 20.14 25.25 -10.15
CA VAL A 101 20.61 24.82 -11.46
C VAL A 101 20.54 23.30 -11.55
N LYS A 102 19.74 22.80 -12.49
CA LYS A 102 19.46 21.37 -12.68
C LYS A 102 20.61 20.67 -13.42
N GLY A 103 21.23 19.67 -12.80
CA GLY A 103 22.41 18.98 -13.29
C GLY A 103 22.16 17.92 -14.37
N GLY A 104 20.91 17.50 -14.59
CA GLY A 104 20.58 16.36 -15.46
C GLY A 104 21.07 16.43 -16.91
N HIS A 105 21.53 17.59 -17.40
CA HIS A 105 22.11 17.77 -18.74
C HIS A 105 23.65 17.61 -18.78
N ALA A 106 24.31 17.49 -17.63
CA ALA A 106 25.73 17.21 -17.50
C ALA A 106 25.94 16.17 -16.39
N PRO A 107 25.59 14.89 -16.63
CA PRO A 107 25.90 13.84 -15.67
C PRO A 107 27.40 13.81 -15.38
N PHE A 108 27.76 13.53 -14.14
CA PHE A 108 29.13 13.57 -13.65
C PHE A 108 29.64 12.17 -13.33
N LYS A 109 30.97 12.02 -13.34
CA LYS A 109 31.70 10.89 -12.77
C LYS A 109 31.69 10.97 -11.24
N ALA A 110 32.15 9.90 -10.57
CA ALA A 110 32.36 9.89 -9.11
C ALA A 110 33.28 11.01 -8.59
N ASP A 111 34.20 11.51 -9.43
CA ASP A 111 35.10 12.61 -9.11
C ASP A 111 34.50 14.02 -9.32
N PHE A 112 33.19 14.10 -9.62
CA PHE A 112 32.45 15.34 -9.88
C PHE A 112 32.89 16.15 -11.11
N THR A 113 33.63 15.54 -12.04
CA THR A 113 33.85 16.09 -13.38
C THR A 113 32.85 15.53 -14.38
N VAL A 114 32.53 16.28 -15.42
CA VAL A 114 31.49 15.88 -16.40
C VAL A 114 31.88 14.59 -17.11
N ALA A 115 30.94 13.65 -17.18
CA ALA A 115 31.10 12.40 -17.91
C ALA A 115 31.03 12.64 -19.43
N LYS A 116 31.93 12.01 -20.19
CA LYS A 116 32.02 12.11 -21.65
C LYS A 116 31.46 10.88 -22.35
N THR A 117 31.43 9.74 -21.69
CA THR A 117 30.79 8.50 -22.18
C THR A 117 29.60 8.11 -21.30
N GLU A 118 28.76 7.18 -21.76
CA GLU A 118 27.62 6.70 -20.97
C GLU A 118 28.07 5.90 -19.74
N GLU A 119 29.17 5.16 -19.85
CA GLU A 119 29.73 4.33 -18.77
C GLU A 119 30.33 5.16 -17.64
N GLU A 120 30.73 6.39 -17.94
CA GLU A 120 31.25 7.36 -16.98
C GLU A 120 30.15 8.07 -16.17
N LYS A 121 28.88 7.94 -16.57
CA LYS A 121 27.77 8.63 -15.91
C LYS A 121 27.39 7.91 -14.62
N GLU A 122 27.73 8.52 -13.49
CA GLU A 122 27.47 7.93 -12.18
C GLU A 122 26.51 8.76 -11.34
N VAL A 123 26.66 10.09 -11.36
CA VAL A 123 25.95 10.99 -10.46
C VAL A 123 25.36 12.19 -11.19
N VAL A 124 24.16 12.60 -10.78
CA VAL A 124 23.53 13.87 -11.15
C VAL A 124 23.60 14.78 -9.93
N VAL A 125 24.10 16.00 -10.12
CA VAL A 125 24.22 16.99 -9.06
C VAL A 125 23.40 18.23 -9.41
N ASP A 126 22.34 18.47 -8.66
CA ASP A 126 21.61 19.74 -8.72
C ASP A 126 22.21 20.71 -7.69
N VAL A 127 22.42 21.97 -8.08
CA VAL A 127 23.05 22.97 -7.22
C VAL A 127 22.05 24.08 -6.90
N LEU A 128 21.70 24.18 -5.62
CA LEU A 128 20.94 25.29 -5.07
C LEU A 128 21.89 26.35 -4.50
N TYR A 129 21.65 27.61 -4.80
CA TYR A 129 22.39 28.74 -4.26
C TYR A 129 21.47 29.89 -3.85
N GLY A 130 21.72 30.45 -2.66
CA GLY A 130 20.97 31.58 -2.11
C GLY A 130 21.53 32.02 -0.76
N GLU A 131 20.65 32.48 0.14
CA GLU A 131 21.04 32.90 1.49
C GLU A 131 21.63 31.72 2.28
N GLY A 132 22.85 31.85 2.79
CA GLY A 132 23.54 30.77 3.51
C GLY A 132 24.41 29.86 2.64
N GLY A 133 24.52 30.11 1.33
CA GLY A 133 25.52 29.50 0.46
C GLY A 133 24.99 28.39 -0.45
N PHE A 134 25.87 27.44 -0.77
CA PHE A 134 25.58 26.34 -1.70
C PHE A 134 24.97 25.14 -0.99
N VAL A 135 24.01 24.50 -1.66
CA VAL A 135 23.46 23.20 -1.29
C VAL A 135 23.51 22.30 -2.53
N ARG A 136 24.36 21.27 -2.48
CA ARG A 136 24.41 20.21 -3.50
C ARG A 136 23.36 19.16 -3.18
N ILE A 137 22.62 18.73 -4.19
CA ILE A 137 21.65 17.65 -4.10
C ILE A 137 22.07 16.58 -5.10
N GLU A 138 22.68 15.52 -4.57
CA GLU A 138 23.24 14.44 -5.37
C GLU A 138 22.23 13.29 -5.50
N SER A 139 22.16 12.68 -6.68
CA SER A 139 21.38 11.48 -6.96
C SER A 139 22.11 10.56 -7.93
N PRO A 140 21.90 9.23 -7.88
CA PRO A 140 22.46 8.33 -8.88
C PRO A 140 21.95 8.70 -10.28
N TYR A 141 22.84 8.63 -11.28
CA TYR A 141 22.41 8.71 -12.67
C TYR A 141 21.49 7.53 -13.01
N GLN A 142 20.41 7.82 -13.74
CA GLN A 142 19.42 6.83 -14.14
C GLN A 142 19.33 6.81 -15.66
N ALA A 143 19.74 5.70 -16.26
CA ALA A 143 19.55 5.47 -17.69
C ALA A 143 18.07 5.23 -18.00
N SER A 144 17.33 6.31 -18.27
CA SER A 144 15.90 6.29 -18.57
C SER A 144 15.55 7.23 -19.71
N LYS A 145 14.64 6.79 -20.58
CA LYS A 145 14.02 7.62 -21.63
C LYS A 145 12.82 8.42 -21.11
N ASP A 146 12.31 8.06 -19.93
CA ASP A 146 11.08 8.59 -19.35
C ASP A 146 11.37 9.81 -18.47
N THR A 147 11.84 10.89 -19.10
CA THR A 147 12.26 12.13 -18.45
C THR A 147 11.41 13.34 -18.84
N HIS A 148 10.29 13.10 -19.54
CA HIS A 148 9.40 14.15 -19.97
C HIS A 148 8.73 14.83 -18.78
N GLY A 149 8.82 16.17 -18.72
CA GLY A 149 8.18 16.96 -17.66
C GLY A 149 8.92 17.00 -16.32
N THR A 150 10.20 16.61 -16.28
CA THR A 150 11.07 16.72 -15.08
C THR A 150 11.15 18.14 -14.55
N GLY A 151 11.39 19.14 -15.40
CA GLY A 151 11.43 20.56 -15.03
C GLY A 151 10.13 21.05 -14.38
N CYS A 152 9.02 20.94 -15.11
CA CYS A 152 7.70 21.37 -14.63
C CYS A 152 7.32 20.67 -13.31
N SER A 153 7.59 19.37 -13.20
CA SER A 153 7.27 18.58 -12.01
C SER A 153 8.17 18.98 -10.82
N LEU A 154 9.45 19.27 -11.04
CA LEU A 154 10.37 19.74 -10.01
C LEU A 154 9.94 21.09 -9.44
N ALA A 155 9.69 22.07 -10.30
CA ALA A 155 9.24 23.39 -9.89
C ALA A 155 7.90 23.33 -9.14
N SER A 156 6.97 22.49 -9.61
CA SER A 156 5.68 22.26 -8.93
C SER A 156 5.85 21.59 -7.56
N ALA A 157 6.79 20.63 -7.44
CA ALA A 157 7.10 19.97 -6.17
C ALA A 157 7.72 20.96 -5.16
N ILE A 158 8.64 21.83 -5.61
CA ILE A 158 9.23 22.89 -4.79
C ILE A 158 8.15 23.87 -4.33
N ALA A 159 7.31 24.36 -5.25
CA ALA A 159 6.20 25.25 -4.92
C ALA A 159 5.25 24.64 -3.89
N SER A 160 4.94 23.34 -4.03
CA SER A 160 4.13 22.58 -3.07
C SER A 160 4.81 22.44 -1.71
N GLY A 161 6.13 22.23 -1.68
CA GLY A 161 6.92 22.19 -0.45
C GLY A 161 6.92 23.52 0.29
N LEU A 162 7.12 24.63 -0.43
CA LEU A 162 7.06 25.98 0.14
C LEU A 162 5.65 26.30 0.68
N ALA A 163 4.59 25.90 -0.04
CA ALA A 163 3.21 26.06 0.43
C ALA A 163 2.90 25.27 1.71
N LYS A 164 3.61 24.16 1.96
CA LYS A 164 3.55 23.38 3.22
C LYS A 164 4.40 23.97 4.35
N GLY A 165 5.11 25.08 4.11
CA GLY A 165 5.96 25.75 5.10
C GLY A 165 7.40 25.24 5.19
N LEU A 166 7.86 24.43 4.22
CA LEU A 166 9.26 24.03 4.14
C LEU A 166 10.16 25.23 3.78
N SER A 167 11.40 25.23 4.27
CA SER A 167 12.43 26.14 3.78
C SER A 167 12.80 25.84 2.31
N VAL A 168 13.43 26.80 1.61
CA VAL A 168 13.85 26.59 0.21
C VAL A 168 14.79 25.38 0.06
N PRO A 169 15.83 25.19 0.89
CA PRO A 169 16.67 24.00 0.80
C PRO A 169 15.93 22.67 1.05
N GLU A 170 14.97 22.65 1.97
CA GLU A 170 14.14 21.47 2.24
C GLU A 170 13.20 21.16 1.07
N ALA A 171 12.52 22.17 0.53
CA ALA A 171 11.64 22.03 -0.63
C ALA A 171 12.40 21.59 -1.89
N ALA A 172 13.59 22.14 -2.13
CA ALA A 172 14.47 21.74 -3.23
C ALA A 172 14.90 20.27 -3.10
N ARG A 173 15.38 19.85 -1.92
CA ARG A 173 15.74 18.44 -1.66
C ARG A 173 14.55 17.50 -1.85
N ALA A 174 13.39 17.84 -1.29
CA ALA A 174 12.19 17.03 -1.44
C ALA A 174 11.74 16.93 -2.91
N GLY A 175 11.80 18.04 -3.66
CA GLY A 175 11.48 18.08 -5.08
C GLY A 175 12.41 17.22 -5.93
N VAL A 176 13.72 17.31 -5.72
CA VAL A 176 14.70 16.47 -6.45
C VAL A 176 14.48 14.99 -6.14
N ARG A 177 14.26 14.62 -4.87
CA ARG A 177 13.98 13.22 -4.48
C ARG A 177 12.66 12.69 -5.07
N TYR A 178 11.65 13.55 -5.19
CA TYR A 178 10.40 13.21 -5.87
C TYR A 178 10.65 12.89 -7.35
N ILE A 179 11.41 13.72 -8.06
CA ILE A 179 11.75 13.47 -9.48
C ILE A 179 12.61 12.23 -9.66
N GLU A 180 13.60 12.04 -8.80
CA GLU A 180 14.46 10.85 -8.80
C GLU A 180 13.63 9.56 -8.72
N ALA A 181 12.66 9.50 -7.79
CA ALA A 181 11.78 8.36 -7.65
C ALA A 181 10.79 8.22 -8.82
N ALA A 182 10.29 9.34 -9.35
CA ALA A 182 9.37 9.36 -10.48
C ALA A 182 10.01 8.85 -11.78
N ILE A 183 11.30 9.12 -12.00
CA ILE A 183 12.09 8.54 -13.11
C ILE A 183 12.32 7.05 -12.87
N ARG A 184 12.76 6.67 -11.67
CA ARG A 184 13.09 5.28 -11.32
C ARG A 184 11.92 4.32 -11.50
N THR A 185 10.73 4.80 -11.20
CA THR A 185 9.49 4.01 -11.20
C THR A 185 8.59 4.34 -12.40
N ALA A 186 9.15 5.00 -13.42
CA ALA A 186 8.41 5.38 -14.62
C ALA A 186 7.74 4.15 -15.27
N PRO A 187 6.50 4.28 -15.76
CA PRO A 187 5.71 3.14 -16.22
C PRO A 187 6.08 2.65 -17.62
N GLY A 188 7.05 3.27 -18.32
CA GLY A 188 7.49 2.85 -19.65
C GLY A 188 6.47 3.07 -20.77
N TYR A 189 5.58 4.06 -20.64
CA TYR A 189 4.55 4.31 -21.64
C TYR A 189 5.11 4.85 -22.96
N GLY A 190 4.71 4.23 -24.07
CA GLY A 190 5.05 4.67 -25.42
C GLY A 190 6.45 4.26 -25.90
N LYS A 191 6.79 4.64 -27.13
CA LYS A 191 8.04 4.25 -27.81
C LYS A 191 9.14 5.32 -27.77
N GLY A 192 8.79 6.58 -27.50
CA GLY A 192 9.73 7.71 -27.42
C GLY A 192 10.07 8.11 -25.98
N HIS A 193 10.22 9.41 -25.73
CA HIS A 193 10.37 9.97 -24.38
C HIS A 193 9.04 9.87 -23.62
N GLY A 194 8.99 8.99 -22.62
CA GLY A 194 7.79 8.75 -21.83
C GLY A 194 7.64 9.70 -20.63
N PRO A 195 6.45 9.71 -20.00
CA PRO A 195 6.17 10.49 -18.81
C PRO A 195 6.78 9.86 -17.55
N LEU A 196 6.96 10.69 -16.54
CA LEU A 196 7.32 10.28 -15.18
C LEU A 196 6.18 9.50 -14.48
N ASN A 197 6.51 8.77 -13.41
CA ASN A 197 5.51 8.24 -12.48
C ASN A 197 5.24 9.22 -11.33
N HIS A 198 4.24 10.10 -11.47
CA HIS A 198 3.82 11.04 -10.41
C HIS A 198 3.18 10.36 -9.19
N PHE A 199 2.80 9.09 -9.30
CA PHE A 199 2.07 8.34 -8.29
C PHE A 199 2.96 7.34 -7.53
N HIS A 200 4.29 7.45 -7.63
CA HIS A 200 5.24 6.50 -7.04
C HIS A 200 5.13 6.34 -5.51
N SER A 201 4.51 7.30 -4.83
CA SER A 201 4.27 7.28 -3.38
C SER A 201 2.80 7.08 -3.01
N ILE A 202 1.94 6.74 -3.97
CA ILE A 202 0.51 6.48 -3.76
C ILE A 202 0.27 4.99 -3.99
N GLN A 203 -0.40 4.35 -3.02
CA GLN A 203 -0.82 2.96 -3.14
C GLN A 203 -2.34 2.90 -3.25
N THR A 204 -2.83 2.06 -4.15
CA THR A 204 -4.26 1.78 -4.33
C THR A 204 -4.52 0.33 -3.96
N LEU A 205 -5.57 0.09 -3.18
CA LEU A 205 -6.01 -1.27 -2.88
C LEU A 205 -6.77 -1.87 -4.06
N PRO A 206 -6.72 -3.20 -4.26
CA PRO A 206 -7.39 -3.87 -5.37
C PRO A 206 -8.90 -4.09 -5.14
N PHE A 207 -9.46 -3.53 -4.06
CA PHE A 207 -10.86 -3.67 -3.66
C PHE A 207 -11.42 -2.34 -3.12
N ALA A 208 -12.74 -2.17 -3.24
CA ALA A 208 -13.44 -1.05 -2.63
C ALA A 208 -13.62 -1.27 -1.12
N PRO A 209 -13.71 -0.20 -0.30
CA PRO A 209 -14.04 -0.33 1.12
C PRO A 209 -15.31 -1.16 1.35
N GLY A 210 -15.25 -2.15 2.25
CA GLY A 210 -16.35 -3.07 2.52
C GLY A 210 -16.50 -4.23 1.52
N ARG A 211 -15.51 -4.46 0.65
CA ARG A 211 -15.49 -5.51 -0.37
C ARG A 211 -14.23 -6.39 -0.32
N PHE A 212 -13.44 -6.33 0.74
CA PHE A 212 -12.21 -7.12 0.85
C PHE A 212 -12.47 -8.62 0.90
N ILE A 213 -13.45 -9.09 1.69
CA ILE A 213 -13.78 -10.51 1.82
C ILE A 213 -14.30 -11.05 0.48
N GLU A 214 -15.18 -10.29 -0.19
CA GLU A 214 -15.66 -10.61 -1.54
C GLU A 214 -14.50 -10.73 -2.53
N TYR A 215 -13.61 -9.73 -2.54
CA TYR A 215 -12.40 -9.74 -3.36
C TYR A 215 -11.53 -10.98 -3.07
N MET A 216 -11.24 -11.25 -1.79
CA MET A 216 -10.39 -12.35 -1.36
C MET A 216 -10.96 -13.71 -1.81
N LEU A 217 -12.24 -13.98 -1.52
CA LEU A 217 -12.87 -15.25 -1.86
C LEU A 217 -13.00 -15.47 -3.38
N ALA A 218 -13.03 -14.39 -4.17
CA ALA A 218 -13.09 -14.46 -5.63
C ALA A 218 -11.72 -14.69 -6.29
N ARG A 219 -10.60 -14.61 -5.55
CA ARG A 219 -9.27 -14.74 -6.15
C ARG A 219 -8.99 -16.15 -6.69
N PRO A 220 -8.25 -16.28 -7.80
CA PRO A 220 -7.89 -17.60 -8.35
C PRO A 220 -7.15 -18.51 -7.37
N ASP A 221 -6.29 -17.96 -6.50
CA ASP A 221 -5.51 -18.72 -5.51
C ASP A 221 -6.27 -19.06 -4.21
N VAL A 222 -7.48 -18.51 -4.04
CA VAL A 222 -8.36 -18.77 -2.87
C VAL A 222 -9.57 -19.60 -3.25
N LYS A 223 -10.16 -19.36 -4.43
CA LYS A 223 -11.44 -19.93 -4.84
C LYS A 223 -11.49 -21.46 -4.75
N ASP A 224 -10.44 -22.14 -5.21
CA ASP A 224 -10.43 -23.61 -5.27
C ASP A 224 -10.32 -24.22 -3.86
N VAL A 225 -9.40 -23.72 -3.03
CA VAL A 225 -9.25 -24.19 -1.64
C VAL A 225 -10.47 -23.85 -0.79
N TRP A 226 -11.10 -22.70 -1.02
CA TRP A 226 -12.35 -22.33 -0.37
C TRP A 226 -13.50 -23.25 -0.78
N SER A 227 -13.60 -23.59 -2.07
CA SER A 227 -14.60 -24.53 -2.56
C SER A 227 -14.39 -25.93 -2.01
N GLU A 228 -13.15 -26.40 -1.93
CA GLU A 228 -12.82 -27.71 -1.34
C GLU A 228 -13.25 -27.78 0.13
N PHE A 229 -13.00 -26.72 0.89
CA PHE A 229 -13.43 -26.61 2.28
C PHE A 229 -14.97 -26.62 2.43
N VAL A 230 -15.67 -25.75 1.68
CA VAL A 230 -17.13 -25.60 1.82
C VAL A 230 -17.90 -26.84 1.33
N TYR A 231 -17.40 -27.51 0.30
CA TYR A 231 -18.04 -28.70 -0.30
C TYR A 231 -17.29 -30.01 0.03
N HIS A 232 -16.56 -30.04 1.14
CA HIS A 232 -15.74 -31.18 1.52
C HIS A 232 -16.61 -32.46 1.65
N PRO A 233 -16.13 -33.65 1.26
CA PRO A 233 -16.91 -34.89 1.34
C PRO A 233 -17.50 -35.20 2.73
N PHE A 234 -16.78 -34.87 3.81
CA PHE A 234 -17.29 -34.98 5.18
C PHE A 234 -18.55 -34.12 5.39
N VAL A 235 -18.52 -32.87 4.92
CA VAL A 235 -19.63 -31.91 4.99
C VAL A 235 -20.80 -32.38 4.14
N MET A 236 -20.54 -32.83 2.91
CA MET A 236 -21.58 -33.36 2.04
C MET A 236 -22.24 -34.61 2.63
N ALA A 237 -21.46 -35.50 3.27
CA ALA A 237 -21.99 -36.68 3.96
C ALA A 237 -22.86 -36.32 5.18
N MET A 238 -22.57 -35.21 5.88
CA MET A 238 -23.50 -34.66 6.89
C MET A 238 -24.81 -34.20 6.25
N GLY A 239 -24.74 -33.50 5.12
CA GLY A 239 -25.91 -33.05 4.37
C GLY A 239 -26.79 -34.21 3.86
N ASP A 240 -26.16 -35.29 3.40
CA ASP A 240 -26.84 -36.48 2.91
C ASP A 240 -27.36 -37.37 4.06
N GLY A 241 -26.93 -37.12 5.30
CA GLY A 241 -27.23 -37.95 6.47
C GLY A 241 -26.52 -39.32 6.43
N THR A 242 -25.45 -39.45 5.66
CA THR A 242 -24.70 -40.70 5.42
C THR A 242 -23.38 -40.78 6.17
N LEU A 243 -22.91 -39.67 6.75
CA LEU A 243 -21.67 -39.64 7.52
C LEU A 243 -21.72 -40.72 8.63
N PRO A 244 -20.63 -41.48 8.87
CA PRO A 244 -20.58 -42.41 9.98
C PRO A 244 -20.71 -41.69 11.33
N LEU A 245 -21.65 -42.14 12.16
CA LEU A 245 -21.93 -41.49 13.45
C LEU A 245 -20.69 -41.42 14.36
N GLU A 246 -19.86 -42.46 14.37
CA GLU A 246 -18.63 -42.47 15.16
C GLU A 246 -17.59 -41.45 14.67
N SER A 247 -17.52 -41.18 13.35
CA SER A 247 -16.67 -40.11 12.81
C SER A 247 -17.16 -38.74 13.27
N PHE A 248 -18.48 -38.53 13.27
CA PHE A 248 -19.08 -37.29 13.76
C PHE A 248 -18.83 -37.06 15.25
N LYS A 249 -19.01 -38.09 16.09
CA LYS A 249 -18.72 -38.02 17.52
C LYS A 249 -17.27 -37.64 17.79
N LYS A 250 -16.32 -38.28 17.11
CA LYS A 250 -14.89 -37.97 17.26
C LYS A 250 -14.56 -36.56 16.79
N TYR A 251 -15.19 -36.10 15.70
CA TYR A 251 -15.09 -34.71 15.26
C TYR A 251 -15.57 -33.74 16.35
N LEU A 252 -16.75 -33.95 16.96
CA LEU A 252 -17.25 -33.08 18.03
C LEU A 252 -16.28 -33.00 19.22
N ILE A 253 -15.63 -34.10 19.59
CA ILE A 253 -14.64 -34.11 20.67
C ILE A 253 -13.44 -33.22 20.31
N GLN A 254 -12.91 -33.36 19.09
CA GLN A 254 -11.79 -32.54 18.62
C GLN A 254 -12.16 -31.07 18.44
N ASP A 255 -13.38 -30.78 18.00
CA ASP A 255 -13.92 -29.43 17.86
C ASP A 255 -14.00 -28.71 19.22
N TYR A 256 -14.41 -29.42 20.29
CA TYR A 256 -14.36 -28.87 21.64
C TYR A 256 -12.94 -28.48 22.06
N LEU A 257 -11.95 -29.35 21.80
CA LEU A 257 -10.55 -29.09 22.12
C LEU A 257 -10.01 -27.91 21.29
N TYR A 258 -10.39 -27.83 20.01
CA TYR A 258 -10.08 -26.69 19.14
C TYR A 258 -10.64 -25.37 19.72
N LEU A 259 -11.90 -25.37 20.16
CA LEU A 259 -12.57 -24.17 20.69
C LEU A 259 -11.88 -23.61 21.94
N VAL A 260 -11.23 -24.44 22.76
CA VAL A 260 -10.38 -23.98 23.86
C VAL A 260 -9.22 -23.12 23.34
N HIS A 261 -8.53 -23.56 22.28
CA HIS A 261 -7.45 -22.77 21.68
C HIS A 261 -7.98 -21.59 20.85
N PHE A 262 -9.15 -21.72 20.24
CA PHE A 262 -9.83 -20.61 19.57
C PHE A 262 -10.16 -19.48 20.57
N ALA A 263 -10.60 -19.82 21.79
CA ALA A 263 -10.79 -18.86 22.87
C ALA A 263 -9.46 -18.20 23.31
N ARG A 264 -8.37 -18.96 23.37
CA ARG A 264 -7.01 -18.42 23.64
C ARG A 264 -6.56 -17.46 22.54
N ALA A 265 -6.78 -17.80 21.27
CA ALA A 265 -6.43 -16.96 20.13
C ALA A 265 -7.26 -15.66 20.12
N ASN A 266 -8.55 -15.71 20.42
CA ASN A 266 -9.38 -14.50 20.56
C ASN A 266 -9.00 -13.64 21.78
N SER A 267 -8.54 -14.27 22.87
CA SER A 267 -7.95 -13.55 24.00
C SER A 267 -6.65 -12.85 23.60
N LEU A 268 -5.81 -13.50 22.79
CA LEU A 268 -4.60 -12.89 22.22
C LEU A 268 -4.93 -11.75 21.26
N ALA A 269 -5.99 -11.87 20.45
CA ALA A 269 -6.50 -10.77 19.64
C ALA A 269 -6.94 -9.57 20.51
N SER A 270 -7.60 -9.83 21.64
CA SER A 270 -7.95 -8.78 22.61
C SER A 270 -6.70 -8.10 23.19
N TYR A 271 -5.67 -8.87 23.54
CA TYR A 271 -4.38 -8.34 24.02
C TYR A 271 -3.69 -7.45 22.97
N LYS A 272 -3.80 -7.78 21.68
CA LYS A 272 -3.17 -7.03 20.59
C LYS A 272 -3.95 -5.79 20.14
N ALA A 273 -5.19 -5.63 20.57
CA ALA A 273 -6.01 -4.48 20.22
C ALA A 273 -5.45 -3.17 20.82
N LYS A 274 -5.56 -2.07 20.07
CA LYS A 274 -4.98 -0.76 20.46
C LYS A 274 -5.95 0.18 21.15
N ASN A 275 -7.23 -0.17 21.24
CA ASN A 275 -8.26 0.67 21.84
C ASN A 275 -9.28 -0.19 22.62
N ILE A 276 -10.00 0.44 23.55
CA ILE A 276 -10.91 -0.27 24.47
C ILE A 276 -12.13 -0.88 23.78
N ALA A 277 -12.58 -0.31 22.65
CA ALA A 277 -13.73 -0.84 21.92
C ALA A 277 -13.39 -2.20 21.32
N ASP A 278 -12.22 -2.33 20.70
CA ASP A 278 -11.75 -3.58 20.11
C ASP A 278 -11.38 -4.63 21.18
N ILE A 279 -10.80 -4.20 22.32
CA ILE A 279 -10.57 -5.09 23.48
C ILE A 279 -11.90 -5.66 23.99
N SER A 280 -12.92 -4.81 24.14
CA SER A 280 -14.23 -5.22 24.65
C SER A 280 -14.96 -6.15 23.67
N ALA A 281 -14.81 -5.91 22.36
CA ALA A 281 -15.33 -6.79 21.32
C ALA A 281 -14.68 -8.18 21.38
N GLY A 282 -13.36 -8.26 21.51
CA GLY A 282 -12.64 -9.52 21.66
C GLY A 282 -13.03 -10.30 22.94
N ALA A 283 -13.15 -9.62 24.07
CA ALA A 283 -13.62 -10.25 25.32
C ALA A 283 -15.07 -10.77 25.21
N SER A 284 -15.92 -10.06 24.46
CA SER A 284 -17.28 -10.51 24.17
C SER A 284 -17.25 -11.80 23.36
N ILE A 285 -16.41 -11.90 22.32
CA ILE A 285 -16.23 -13.12 21.51
C ILE A 285 -15.81 -14.30 22.39
N VAL A 286 -14.85 -14.13 23.29
CA VAL A 286 -14.45 -15.19 24.23
C VAL A 286 -15.61 -15.63 25.12
N SER A 287 -16.41 -14.69 25.60
CA SER A 287 -17.61 -15.00 26.38
C SER A 287 -18.68 -15.72 25.56
N HIS A 288 -18.81 -15.41 24.27
CA HIS A 288 -19.69 -16.13 23.34
C HIS A 288 -19.20 -17.57 23.13
N ILE A 289 -17.91 -17.77 22.86
CA ILE A 289 -17.31 -19.11 22.70
C ILE A 289 -17.59 -19.98 23.94
N ALA A 290 -17.41 -19.43 25.15
CA ALA A 290 -17.69 -20.18 26.38
C ALA A 290 -19.16 -20.63 26.52
N ARG A 291 -20.11 -19.81 26.04
CA ARG A 291 -21.53 -20.17 26.01
C ARG A 291 -21.81 -21.24 24.95
N GLU A 292 -21.27 -21.07 23.74
CA GLU A 292 -21.39 -22.05 22.66
C GLU A 292 -20.82 -23.43 23.04
N MET A 293 -19.66 -23.44 23.72
CA MET A 293 -19.07 -24.68 24.22
C MET A 293 -19.99 -25.40 25.22
N SER A 294 -20.85 -24.69 25.95
CA SER A 294 -21.85 -25.31 26.84
C SER A 294 -22.95 -26.00 26.04
N LEU A 295 -23.41 -25.40 24.94
CA LEU A 295 -24.36 -26.02 24.01
C LEU A 295 -23.75 -27.22 23.30
N HIS A 296 -22.47 -27.14 22.94
CA HIS A 296 -21.71 -28.24 22.36
C HIS A 296 -21.61 -29.43 23.31
N ILE A 297 -21.33 -29.18 24.59
CA ILE A 297 -21.35 -30.22 25.64
C ILE A 297 -22.73 -30.89 25.72
N ASP A 298 -23.81 -30.10 25.71
CA ASP A 298 -25.16 -30.66 25.77
C ASP A 298 -25.52 -31.48 24.52
N TYR A 299 -25.00 -31.08 23.36
CA TYR A 299 -25.13 -31.88 22.13
C TYR A 299 -24.34 -33.18 22.21
N CYS A 300 -23.09 -33.15 22.69
CA CYS A 300 -22.27 -34.33 22.96
C CYS A 300 -22.93 -35.31 23.94
N LYS A 301 -23.60 -34.83 24.98
CA LYS A 301 -24.38 -35.68 25.92
C LYS A 301 -25.48 -36.46 25.19
N GLY A 302 -26.12 -35.86 24.19
CA GLY A 302 -27.12 -36.54 23.35
C GLY A 302 -26.57 -37.77 22.61
N PHE A 303 -25.27 -37.83 22.41
CA PHE A 303 -24.55 -38.94 21.79
C PHE A 303 -23.88 -39.89 22.81
N GLY A 304 -24.09 -39.66 24.10
CA GLY A 304 -23.49 -40.44 25.19
C GLY A 304 -22.03 -40.06 25.51
N ILE A 305 -21.55 -38.90 25.03
CA ILE A 305 -20.19 -38.41 25.29
C ILE A 305 -20.18 -37.55 26.55
N THR A 306 -19.31 -37.86 27.50
CA THR A 306 -19.18 -37.12 28.77
C THR A 306 -18.06 -36.09 28.73
N VAL A 307 -18.15 -35.05 29.57
CA VAL A 307 -17.09 -34.01 29.66
C VAL A 307 -15.73 -34.60 30.08
N PRO A 308 -15.64 -35.49 31.09
CA PRO A 308 -14.36 -36.10 31.44
C PRO A 308 -13.73 -36.91 30.29
N GLU A 309 -14.53 -37.57 29.45
CA GLU A 309 -14.03 -38.26 28.25
C GLU A 309 -13.47 -37.28 27.22
N ILE A 310 -14.15 -36.15 26.99
CA ILE A 310 -13.67 -35.09 26.08
C ILE A 310 -12.33 -34.54 26.58
N GLU A 311 -12.25 -34.15 27.85
CA GLU A 311 -11.06 -33.54 28.45
C GLU A 311 -9.87 -34.50 28.56
N ALA A 312 -10.11 -35.81 28.65
CA ALA A 312 -9.08 -36.84 28.64
C ALA A 312 -8.63 -37.24 27.22
N THR A 313 -9.33 -36.80 26.17
CA THR A 313 -9.00 -37.17 24.79
C THR A 313 -7.78 -36.41 24.29
N GLU A 314 -6.84 -37.11 23.65
CA GLU A 314 -5.67 -36.51 23.02
C GLU A 314 -6.07 -35.68 21.78
N GLU A 315 -5.44 -34.52 21.59
CA GLU A 315 -5.60 -33.71 20.38
C GLU A 315 -5.10 -34.49 19.16
N HIS A 316 -5.96 -34.65 18.15
CA HIS A 316 -5.56 -35.23 16.88
C HIS A 316 -4.50 -34.35 16.22
N GLN A 317 -3.58 -34.94 15.45
CA GLN A 317 -2.47 -34.20 14.83
C GLN A 317 -2.94 -33.00 13.99
N ALA A 318 -4.06 -33.14 13.27
CA ALA A 318 -4.65 -32.03 12.51
C ALA A 318 -5.18 -30.90 13.41
N CYS A 319 -5.84 -31.23 14.53
CA CYS A 319 -6.27 -30.26 15.54
C CYS A 319 -5.07 -29.52 16.15
N THR A 320 -4.03 -30.26 16.52
CA THR A 320 -2.78 -29.69 17.03
C THR A 320 -2.14 -28.77 16.00
N ALA A 321 -1.97 -29.22 14.75
CA ALA A 321 -1.36 -28.42 13.69
C ALA A 321 -2.13 -27.12 13.44
N TYR A 322 -3.46 -27.19 13.38
CA TYR A 322 -4.28 -26.01 13.16
C TYR A 322 -4.16 -25.01 14.32
N THR A 323 -4.35 -25.48 15.56
CA THR A 323 -4.31 -24.59 16.73
C THR A 323 -2.92 -24.00 16.95
N ARG A 324 -1.85 -24.76 16.70
CA ARG A 324 -0.48 -24.21 16.72
C ARG A 324 -0.26 -23.17 15.64
N TYR A 325 -0.75 -23.40 14.41
CA TYR A 325 -0.64 -22.42 13.33
C TYR A 325 -1.30 -21.09 13.68
N VAL A 326 -2.56 -21.12 14.16
CA VAL A 326 -3.30 -19.90 14.54
C VAL A 326 -2.60 -19.15 15.65
N LEU A 327 -2.12 -19.84 16.69
CA LEU A 327 -1.42 -19.21 17.81
C LEU A 327 -0.03 -18.71 17.41
N ASP A 328 0.67 -19.37 16.51
CA ASP A 328 1.98 -18.94 16.00
C ASP A 328 1.85 -17.66 15.17
N VAL A 329 0.88 -17.60 14.24
CA VAL A 329 0.51 -16.34 13.55
C VAL A 329 0.13 -15.29 14.59
N GLY A 330 -0.69 -15.66 15.56
CA GLY A 330 -1.09 -14.79 16.64
C GLY A 330 0.08 -14.22 17.44
N GLN A 331 1.16 -14.97 17.65
CA GLN A 331 2.32 -14.49 18.40
C GLN A 331 3.27 -13.68 17.53
N SER A 332 3.58 -14.17 16.32
CA SER A 332 4.61 -13.62 15.43
C SER A 332 4.14 -12.43 14.59
N GLU A 333 2.84 -12.32 14.30
CA GLU A 333 2.29 -11.33 13.37
C GLU A 333 1.42 -10.27 14.06
N ASP A 334 0.92 -9.31 13.28
CA ASP A 334 -0.01 -8.28 13.74
C ASP A 334 -1.43 -8.82 14.02
N TRP A 335 -2.28 -7.94 14.57
CA TRP A 335 -3.64 -8.30 14.95
C TRP A 335 -4.51 -8.74 13.75
N ILE A 336 -4.38 -8.10 12.58
CA ILE A 336 -5.21 -8.43 11.42
C ILE A 336 -4.78 -9.76 10.81
N ALA A 337 -3.50 -10.11 10.84
CA ALA A 337 -3.02 -11.43 10.48
C ALA A 337 -3.64 -12.55 11.34
N LEU A 338 -3.73 -12.33 12.66
CA LEU A 338 -4.44 -13.25 13.55
C LEU A 338 -5.93 -13.38 13.18
N GLN A 339 -6.62 -12.27 12.89
CA GLN A 339 -8.00 -12.32 12.40
C GLN A 339 -8.11 -13.14 11.10
N MET A 340 -7.15 -12.99 10.18
CA MET A 340 -7.14 -13.78 8.93
C MET A 340 -6.87 -15.26 9.14
N ALA A 341 -6.13 -15.64 10.19
CA ALA A 341 -5.94 -17.06 10.57
C ALA A 341 -7.20 -17.67 11.21
N LEU A 342 -8.00 -16.84 11.89
CA LEU A 342 -9.29 -17.22 12.52
C LEU A 342 -10.47 -17.19 11.51
N ALA A 343 -10.35 -16.40 10.45
CA ALA A 343 -11.43 -16.16 9.49
C ALA A 343 -11.94 -17.41 8.75
N PRO A 344 -11.12 -18.41 8.38
CA PRO A 344 -11.62 -19.64 7.78
C PRO A 344 -12.66 -20.35 8.65
N CYS A 345 -12.44 -20.42 9.97
CA CYS A 345 -13.42 -21.00 10.90
C CYS A 345 -14.71 -20.19 10.91
N LEU A 346 -14.63 -18.88 11.18
CA LEU A 346 -15.82 -18.03 11.29
C LEU A 346 -16.63 -17.95 9.98
N LEU A 347 -15.97 -17.62 8.88
CA LEU A 347 -16.64 -17.43 7.59
C LEU A 347 -17.04 -18.77 6.97
N GLY A 348 -16.22 -19.80 7.17
CA GLY A 348 -16.35 -21.11 6.55
C GLY A 348 -17.52 -21.90 7.06
N TYR A 349 -17.66 -22.02 8.38
CA TYR A 349 -18.77 -22.74 8.98
C TYR A 349 -20.11 -22.05 8.66
N GLY A 350 -20.14 -20.73 8.64
CA GLY A 350 -21.32 -19.98 8.17
C GLY A 350 -21.63 -20.25 6.68
N ALA A 351 -20.61 -20.35 5.83
CA ALA A 351 -20.78 -20.66 4.41
C ALA A 351 -21.24 -22.11 4.18
N VAL A 352 -20.64 -23.08 4.88
CA VAL A 352 -20.99 -24.51 4.88
C VAL A 352 -22.46 -24.68 5.30
N ALA A 353 -22.84 -24.15 6.45
CA ALA A 353 -24.18 -24.33 6.97
C ALA A 353 -25.22 -23.65 6.09
N LYS A 354 -24.93 -22.45 5.57
CA LYS A 354 -25.81 -21.77 4.60
C LYS A 354 -25.96 -22.57 3.30
N GLN A 355 -24.89 -23.19 2.81
CA GLN A 355 -24.92 -24.04 1.63
C GLN A 355 -25.79 -25.28 1.86
N LEU A 356 -25.55 -26.03 2.94
CA LEU A 356 -26.34 -27.22 3.27
C LEU A 356 -27.81 -26.90 3.58
N HIS A 357 -28.08 -25.86 4.37
CA HIS A 357 -29.44 -25.47 4.70
C HIS A 357 -30.23 -25.00 3.46
N GLY A 358 -29.55 -24.33 2.52
CA GLY A 358 -30.15 -23.80 1.29
C GLY A 358 -30.31 -24.80 0.15
N ASP A 359 -29.59 -25.93 0.16
CA ASP A 359 -29.64 -26.94 -0.90
C ASP A 359 -30.87 -27.85 -0.73
N VAL A 360 -31.66 -27.98 -1.81
CA VAL A 360 -32.83 -28.86 -1.85
C VAL A 360 -32.46 -30.34 -1.79
N LYS A 361 -31.20 -30.70 -2.07
CA LYS A 361 -30.69 -32.07 -1.99
C LYS A 361 -30.35 -32.50 -0.57
N THR A 362 -30.13 -31.56 0.34
CA THR A 362 -29.78 -31.86 1.72
C THR A 362 -30.95 -32.55 2.42
N LYS A 363 -30.68 -33.69 3.03
CA LYS A 363 -31.68 -34.46 3.78
C LYS A 363 -32.02 -33.73 5.07
N ARG A 364 -33.27 -33.30 5.22
CA ARG A 364 -33.75 -32.59 6.41
C ARG A 364 -34.42 -33.54 7.41
N ASP A 365 -35.41 -34.29 6.93
CA ASP A 365 -36.11 -35.28 7.75
C ASP A 365 -35.21 -36.49 8.03
N ASP A 366 -35.22 -37.01 9.26
CA ASP A 366 -34.40 -38.14 9.70
C ASP A 366 -32.88 -37.98 9.41
N ASN A 367 -32.37 -36.75 9.49
CA ASN A 367 -30.95 -36.47 9.44
C ASN A 367 -30.39 -36.20 10.84
N THR A 368 -29.57 -37.13 11.33
CA THR A 368 -28.89 -37.07 12.62
C THR A 368 -28.09 -35.78 12.84
N TYR A 369 -27.62 -35.16 11.76
CA TYR A 369 -26.73 -33.99 11.78
C TYR A 369 -27.47 -32.67 11.55
N TRP A 370 -28.79 -32.68 11.33
CA TRP A 370 -29.56 -31.49 10.97
C TRP A 370 -29.43 -30.36 12.01
N LYS A 371 -29.48 -30.71 13.30
CA LYS A 371 -29.32 -29.74 14.40
C LYS A 371 -27.99 -28.99 14.35
N TRP A 372 -26.91 -29.64 13.92
CA TRP A 372 -25.62 -28.98 13.74
C TRP A 372 -25.72 -27.91 12.64
N ILE A 373 -26.36 -28.23 11.51
CA ILE A 373 -26.56 -27.29 10.40
C ILE A 373 -27.41 -26.08 10.86
N GLU A 374 -28.48 -26.33 11.62
CA GLU A 374 -29.35 -25.28 12.17
C GLU A 374 -28.61 -24.30 13.08
N ASN A 375 -27.73 -24.79 13.94
CA ASN A 375 -26.97 -23.93 14.85
C ASN A 375 -26.10 -22.90 14.12
N TYR A 376 -25.51 -23.28 12.98
CA TYR A 376 -24.62 -22.38 12.21
C TYR A 376 -25.35 -21.45 11.24
N VAL A 377 -26.67 -21.60 11.08
CA VAL A 377 -27.54 -20.63 10.38
C VAL A 377 -28.44 -19.83 11.34
N ALA A 378 -28.30 -20.06 12.65
CA ALA A 378 -29.02 -19.32 13.68
C ALA A 378 -28.55 -17.87 13.78
N ASP A 379 -29.43 -17.00 14.29
CA ASP A 379 -29.23 -15.54 14.31
C ASP A 379 -27.96 -15.11 15.04
N ASP A 380 -27.59 -15.82 16.11
CA ASP A 380 -26.38 -15.57 16.89
C ASP A 380 -25.10 -15.82 16.10
N TYR A 381 -25.01 -16.95 15.40
CA TYR A 381 -23.85 -17.27 14.56
C TYR A 381 -23.79 -16.35 13.34
N VAL A 382 -24.92 -16.08 12.68
CA VAL A 382 -24.99 -15.13 11.56
C VAL A 382 -24.55 -13.73 11.99
N GLN A 383 -24.95 -13.29 13.19
CA GLN A 383 -24.51 -12.02 13.75
C GLN A 383 -23.02 -12.02 14.07
N ALA A 384 -22.45 -13.12 14.58
CA ALA A 384 -21.02 -13.26 14.81
C ALA A 384 -20.21 -13.16 13.50
N VAL A 385 -20.66 -13.85 12.43
CA VAL A 385 -20.05 -13.77 11.08
C VAL A 385 -20.09 -12.34 10.55
N LYS A 386 -21.23 -11.65 10.70
CA LYS A 386 -21.38 -10.26 10.30
C LYS A 386 -20.41 -9.34 11.04
N THR A 387 -20.37 -9.43 12.38
CA THR A 387 -19.48 -8.60 13.20
C THR A 387 -18.00 -8.86 12.90
N GLY A 388 -17.58 -10.12 12.76
CA GLY A 388 -16.20 -10.45 12.38
C GLY A 388 -15.85 -9.97 10.97
N SER A 389 -16.79 -10.10 10.02
CA SER A 389 -16.61 -9.59 8.66
C SER A 389 -16.43 -8.07 8.62
N GLU A 390 -17.30 -7.32 9.29
CA GLU A 390 -17.20 -5.85 9.40
C GLU A 390 -15.87 -5.40 10.03
N LEU A 391 -15.40 -6.17 11.01
CA LEU A 391 -14.16 -5.92 11.72
C LEU A 391 -12.93 -6.14 10.81
N ILE A 392 -12.93 -7.22 10.01
CA ILE A 392 -11.90 -7.49 8.99
C ILE A 392 -11.93 -6.39 7.90
N GLU A 393 -13.10 -6.05 7.37
CA GLU A 393 -13.28 -5.04 6.32
C GLU A 393 -12.72 -3.67 6.75
N ARG A 394 -13.00 -3.26 7.99
CA ARG A 394 -12.49 -1.99 8.56
C ARG A 394 -10.97 -1.93 8.61
N HIS A 395 -10.30 -3.05 8.86
CA HIS A 395 -8.85 -3.09 9.01
C HIS A 395 -8.12 -3.39 7.70
N ALA A 396 -8.78 -4.05 6.75
CA ALA A 396 -8.22 -4.35 5.43
C ALA A 396 -7.89 -3.08 4.64
N VAL A 397 -8.71 -2.02 4.75
CA VAL A 397 -8.47 -0.75 4.04
C VAL A 397 -7.26 0.04 4.55
N LEU A 398 -6.70 -0.34 5.71
CA LEU A 398 -5.52 0.28 6.29
C LEU A 398 -4.22 -0.41 5.86
N GLN A 399 -4.32 -1.48 5.07
CA GLN A 399 -3.19 -2.30 4.68
C GLN A 399 -2.55 -1.83 3.38
N SER A 400 -1.24 -2.05 3.25
CA SER A 400 -0.55 -1.93 1.97
C SER A 400 -0.92 -3.09 1.03
N PRO A 401 -0.78 -2.94 -0.30
CA PRO A 401 -1.01 -4.05 -1.23
C PRO A 401 -0.17 -5.30 -0.92
N SER A 402 1.09 -5.14 -0.51
CA SER A 402 1.93 -6.29 -0.11
C SER A 402 1.47 -6.94 1.19
N SER A 403 0.95 -6.16 2.15
CA SER A 403 0.30 -6.68 3.35
C SER A 403 -0.94 -7.50 2.99
N ILE A 404 -1.76 -7.05 2.03
CA ILE A 404 -2.94 -7.79 1.56
C ILE A 404 -2.53 -9.17 1.00
N GLU A 405 -1.49 -9.25 0.18
CA GLU A 405 -0.99 -10.54 -0.33
C GLU A 405 -0.53 -11.48 0.80
N ARG A 406 0.11 -10.96 1.84
CA ARG A 406 0.49 -11.73 3.03
C ARG A 406 -0.73 -12.26 3.78
N LEU A 407 -1.73 -11.41 4.01
CA LEU A 407 -2.97 -11.76 4.70
C LEU A 407 -3.76 -12.85 3.97
N ILE A 408 -3.80 -12.80 2.64
CA ILE A 408 -4.46 -13.82 1.82
C ILE A 408 -3.74 -15.17 1.92
N LYS A 409 -2.40 -15.19 1.97
CA LYS A 409 -1.65 -16.45 2.20
C LYS A 409 -1.97 -17.07 3.56
N ILE A 410 -2.14 -16.25 4.60
CA ILE A 410 -2.53 -16.71 5.93
C ILE A 410 -3.93 -17.35 5.87
N PHE A 411 -4.89 -16.67 5.23
CA PHE A 411 -6.23 -17.20 5.04
C PHE A 411 -6.24 -18.54 4.27
N ILE A 412 -5.49 -18.63 3.17
CA ILE A 412 -5.35 -19.87 2.38
C ILE A 412 -4.81 -21.00 3.26
N HIS A 413 -3.78 -20.74 4.05
CA HIS A 413 -3.19 -21.76 4.92
C HIS A 413 -4.15 -22.18 6.04
N GLY A 414 -4.84 -21.23 6.68
CA GLY A 414 -5.90 -21.54 7.65
C GLY A 414 -7.04 -22.36 7.04
N THR A 415 -7.43 -22.08 5.79
CA THR A 415 -8.44 -22.86 5.05
C THR A 415 -7.97 -24.29 4.78
N LYS A 416 -6.68 -24.51 4.49
CA LYS A 416 -6.11 -25.86 4.38
C LYS A 416 -6.12 -26.61 5.70
N MET A 417 -5.91 -25.91 6.81
CA MET A 417 -6.00 -26.52 8.14
C MET A 417 -7.43 -26.96 8.47
N GLU A 418 -8.44 -26.18 8.06
CA GLU A 418 -9.85 -26.59 8.15
C GLU A 418 -10.17 -27.83 7.32
N ILE A 419 -9.65 -27.93 6.09
CA ILE A 419 -9.78 -29.15 5.27
C ILE A 419 -9.17 -30.34 6.00
N GLY A 420 -7.94 -30.20 6.53
CA GLY A 420 -7.30 -31.25 7.32
C GLY A 420 -8.09 -31.61 8.60
N PHE A 421 -8.86 -30.67 9.16
CA PHE A 421 -9.77 -30.91 10.27
C PHE A 421 -10.94 -31.82 9.84
N TRP A 422 -11.49 -31.62 8.63
CA TRP A 422 -12.50 -32.52 8.07
C TRP A 422 -11.99 -33.91 7.69
N GLU A 423 -10.69 -34.02 7.40
CA GLU A 423 -10.06 -35.28 7.00
C GLU A 423 -9.62 -36.16 8.18
N MET A 424 -9.80 -35.70 9.43
CA MET A 424 -9.42 -36.46 10.62
C MET A 424 -10.07 -37.84 10.71
N PHE A 425 -11.29 -37.97 10.19
CA PHE A 425 -12.09 -39.20 10.31
C PHE A 425 -12.71 -39.61 8.98
N PRO A 426 -12.92 -40.92 8.75
CA PRO A 426 -13.54 -41.41 7.53
C PRO A 426 -14.96 -40.86 7.33
N TYR A 427 -15.26 -40.44 6.10
CA TYR A 427 -16.58 -39.96 5.69
C TYR A 427 -17.33 -40.94 4.78
N ARG A 428 -16.82 -42.19 4.67
CA ARG A 428 -17.43 -43.32 3.97
C ARG A 428 -17.17 -44.62 4.71
#